data_AF-A0A0G1UXM1-F1
#
_entry.id   AF-A0A0G1UXM1-F1
#
_cell.length_a   1.000
_cell.length_b   1.000
_cell.length_c   1.000
_cell.angle_alpha   90.00
_cell.angle_beta   90.00
_cell.angle_gamma   90.00
#
_symmetry.space_group_name_H-M   'P 1'
#
loop_
_entity.id
_entity.type
_entity.pdbx_description
1 polymer ?
#
loop_
_entity_poly.entity_id
_entity_poly.type
_entity_poly.pdbx_seq_one_letter_code
_entity_poly.pdbx_strand_id
1 'polypeptide(L)' 'NCPTPPPASTPTKTPTPGTSKPGDANGDGQVNGADYLIWISHYGQSVSGPANGDFNNNGSVDGADYIIWLSNYGL' A
#
# COMPACT_ATOMS: atom_id res chain seq x y z
N ASN A 1 -21.16 25.31 19.97
CA ASN A 1 -19.79 24.87 20.26
C ASN A 1 -19.74 23.36 20.30
N CYS A 2 -19.43 22.72 19.17
CA CYS A 2 -19.01 21.32 19.11
C CYS A 2 -17.70 21.34 18.31
N PRO A 3 -16.53 21.06 18.90
CA PRO A 3 -15.30 21.03 18.13
C PRO A 3 -15.36 19.82 17.19
N THR A 4 -15.48 20.09 15.89
CA THR A 4 -15.27 19.11 14.84
C THR A 4 -13.87 18.50 14.99
N PRO A 5 -13.72 17.16 14.90
CA PRO A 5 -12.40 16.57 14.79
C PRO A 5 -11.70 17.13 13.54
N PRO A 6 -10.38 17.37 13.57
CA PRO A 6 -9.64 17.80 12.39
C PRO A 6 -9.77 16.73 11.31
N PRO A 7 -9.83 17.09 10.01
CA PRO A 7 -9.79 16.11 8.94
C PRO A 7 -8.51 15.29 9.11
N ALA A 8 -8.68 14.00 9.32
CA ALA A 8 -7.60 13.03 9.39
C ALA A 8 -6.71 13.22 8.15
N SER A 9 -5.40 13.29 8.38
CA SER A 9 -4.36 13.50 7.38
C SER A 9 -4.64 12.72 6.09
N THR A 10 -5.17 13.40 5.09
CA THR A 10 -5.18 12.91 3.72
C THR A 10 -3.71 12.80 3.30
N PRO A 11 -3.16 11.63 2.95
CA PRO A 11 -1.95 11.62 2.16
C PRO A 11 -2.37 12.00 0.74
N THR A 12 -2.56 13.29 0.50
CA THR A 12 -2.52 13.83 -0.86
C THR A 12 -1.07 13.83 -1.27
N LYS A 13 -0.57 12.69 -1.77
CA LYS A 13 0.64 12.68 -2.57
C LYS A 13 0.23 12.57 -4.02
N THR A 14 0.45 13.67 -4.72
CA THR A 14 0.47 13.81 -6.18
C THR A 14 1.07 12.55 -6.81
N PRO A 15 0.37 11.88 -7.74
CA PRO A 15 0.96 10.78 -8.50
C PRO A 15 2.00 11.38 -9.43
N THR A 16 3.22 11.56 -8.91
CA THR A 16 4.39 11.57 -9.78
C THR A 16 4.47 10.14 -10.32
N PRO A 17 4.61 9.91 -11.64
CA PRO A 17 4.83 8.58 -12.18
C PRO A 17 6.17 8.02 -11.71
N GLY A 18 6.24 7.65 -10.44
CA GLY A 18 7.29 6.83 -9.88
C GLY A 18 7.07 5.44 -10.43
N THR A 19 8.14 4.81 -10.90
CA THR A 19 8.13 3.40 -11.26
C THR A 19 7.57 2.61 -10.08
N SER A 20 6.34 2.12 -10.20
CA SER A 20 5.68 1.34 -9.15
C SER A 20 6.56 0.14 -8.84
N LYS A 21 7.17 0.15 -7.66
CA LYS A 21 8.04 -0.94 -7.21
C LYS A 21 7.19 -1.97 -6.46
N PRO A 22 7.60 -3.25 -6.43
CA PRO A 22 6.93 -4.22 -5.57
C PRO A 22 6.94 -3.72 -4.12
N GLY A 23 5.79 -3.68 -3.46
CA GLY A 23 5.61 -3.08 -2.13
C GLY A 23 5.04 -1.65 -2.12
N ASP A 24 5.01 -0.95 -3.25
CA ASP A 24 4.40 0.38 -3.39
C ASP A 24 2.92 0.24 -3.76
N ALA A 25 2.06 0.11 -2.76
CA ALA A 25 0.63 -0.12 -2.95
C ALA A 25 -0.11 1.18 -3.26
N ASN A 26 0.34 2.32 -2.75
CA ASN A 26 -0.30 3.61 -3.03
C ASN A 26 0.21 4.27 -4.32
N GLY A 27 1.28 3.75 -4.92
CA GLY A 27 1.90 4.27 -6.14
C GLY A 27 2.67 5.57 -5.92
N ASP A 28 3.12 5.87 -4.69
CA ASP A 28 3.85 7.10 -4.35
C ASP A 28 5.37 6.99 -4.58
N GLY A 29 5.83 5.83 -5.05
CA GLY A 29 7.22 5.53 -5.33
C GLY A 29 8.06 5.19 -4.09
N GLN A 30 7.46 5.14 -2.91
CA GLN A 30 8.07 4.77 -1.63
C GLN A 30 7.41 3.50 -1.10
N VAL A 31 8.18 2.64 -0.45
CA VAL A 31 7.63 1.47 0.25
C VAL A 31 7.71 1.72 1.74
N ASN A 32 6.60 2.14 2.33
CA ASN A 32 6.52 2.54 3.73
C ASN A 32 5.27 1.98 4.44
N GLY A 33 5.01 2.46 5.66
CA GLY A 33 3.89 2.02 6.47
C GLY A 33 2.51 2.30 5.86
N ALA A 34 2.39 3.29 4.97
CA ALA A 34 1.15 3.56 4.24
C ALA A 34 0.79 2.41 3.30
N ASP A 35 1.79 1.80 2.64
CA ASP A 35 1.58 0.65 1.76
C ASP A 35 1.21 -0.60 2.54
N TYR A 36 1.81 -0.77 3.72
CA TYR A 36 1.45 -1.84 4.64
C TYR A 36 -0.01 -1.76 5.08
N LEU A 37 -0.54 -0.56 5.31
CA LEU A 37 -1.95 -0.36 5.67
C LEU A 37 -2.89 -0.79 4.53
N ILE A 38 -2.49 -0.60 3.28
CA ILE A 38 -3.26 -1.07 2.13
C ILE A 38 -3.20 -2.60 2.06
N TRP A 39 -2.00 -3.18 2.14
CA TRP A 39 -1.83 -4.64 2.15
C TRP A 39 -2.66 -5.32 3.25
N ILE A 40 -2.60 -4.83 4.49
CA ILE A 40 -3.32 -5.45 5.59
C ILE A 40 -4.84 -5.27 5.49
N SER A 41 -5.31 -4.20 4.84
CA SER A 41 -6.74 -4.00 4.56
C SER A 41 -7.29 -5.04 3.58
N HIS A 42 -6.43 -5.61 2.74
CA HIS A 42 -6.78 -6.63 1.76
C HIS A 42 -6.29 -8.03 2.12
N TYR A 43 -5.60 -8.20 3.24
CA TYR A 43 -5.05 -9.49 3.66
C TYR A 43 -6.13 -10.58 3.74
N GLY A 44 -5.89 -11.70 3.05
CA GLY A 44 -6.83 -12.81 2.93
C GLY A 44 -7.94 -12.61 1.90
N GLN A 45 -7.92 -11.52 1.12
CA GLN A 45 -8.80 -11.33 -0.02
C GLN A 45 -8.15 -11.83 -1.31
N SER A 46 -8.97 -12.41 -2.19
CA SER A 46 -8.57 -12.76 -3.56
C SER A 46 -8.76 -11.55 -4.47
N VAL A 47 -7.86 -10.58 -4.34
CA VAL A 47 -7.77 -9.39 -5.19
C VAL A 47 -6.41 -9.39 -5.86
N SER A 48 -6.33 -8.82 -7.06
CA SER A 48 -5.09 -8.78 -7.81
C SER A 48 -4.58 -7.38 -8.06
N GLY A 49 -3.27 -7.26 -8.18
CA GLY A 49 -2.58 -6.02 -8.43
C GLY A 49 -1.91 -5.40 -7.19
N PRO A 50 -0.77 -4.71 -7.38
CA PRO A 50 0.02 -4.15 -6.29
C PRO A 50 -0.74 -3.07 -5.51
N ALA A 51 -1.66 -2.36 -6.17
CA ALA A 51 -2.53 -1.38 -5.53
C ALA A 51 -3.46 -1.97 -4.48
N ASN A 52 -3.71 -3.28 -4.54
CA ASN A 52 -4.52 -4.02 -3.58
C ASN A 52 -3.66 -4.82 -2.60
N GLY A 53 -2.33 -4.69 -2.65
CA GLY A 53 -1.41 -5.49 -1.84
C GLY A 53 -1.01 -6.84 -2.45
N ASP A 54 -1.45 -7.17 -3.67
CA ASP A 54 -0.98 -8.34 -4.42
C ASP A 54 0.27 -7.93 -5.22
N PHE A 55 1.43 -7.99 -4.56
CA PHE A 55 2.69 -7.55 -5.13
C PHE A 55 3.33 -8.59 -6.05
N ASN A 56 2.98 -9.87 -5.89
CA ASN A 56 3.42 -10.94 -6.79
C ASN A 56 2.46 -11.19 -7.99
N ASN A 57 1.32 -10.50 -8.04
CA ASN A 57 0.25 -10.69 -9.03
C ASN A 57 -0.27 -12.13 -9.12
N ASN A 58 -0.35 -12.84 -7.99
CA ASN A 58 -0.90 -14.20 -7.92
C ASN A 58 -2.43 -14.23 -7.73
N GLY A 59 -3.05 -13.06 -7.54
CA GLY A 59 -4.49 -12.91 -7.33
C GLY A 59 -4.96 -13.15 -5.89
N SER A 60 -4.06 -13.20 -4.92
CA SER A 60 -4.34 -13.38 -3.49
C SER A 60 -3.37 -12.57 -2.64
N VAL A 61 -3.91 -11.79 -1.70
CA VAL A 61 -3.08 -10.98 -0.80
C VAL A 61 -2.74 -11.80 0.43
N ASP A 62 -1.50 -12.31 0.48
CA ASP A 62 -1.07 -13.23 1.52
C ASP A 62 0.33 -12.91 2.09
N GLY A 63 0.90 -13.86 2.83
CA GLY A 63 2.21 -13.72 3.43
C GLY A 63 3.35 -13.62 2.40
N ALA A 64 3.19 -14.14 1.18
CA ALA A 64 4.19 -13.98 0.12
C ALA A 64 4.30 -12.51 -0.30
N ASP A 65 3.18 -11.79 -0.36
CA ASP A 65 3.17 -10.36 -0.64
C ASP A 65 3.82 -9.55 0.49
N TYR A 66 3.61 -9.95 1.74
CA TYR A 66 4.29 -9.32 2.88
C TYR A 66 5.82 -9.40 2.77
N ILE A 67 6.36 -10.54 2.33
CA ILE A 67 7.81 -10.68 2.12
C ILE A 67 8.31 -9.74 1.02
N ILE A 68 7.52 -9.52 -0.03
CA ILE A 68 7.86 -8.59 -1.11
C ILE A 68 7.87 -7.16 -0.62
N TRP A 69 6.85 -6.73 0.12
CA TRP A 69 6.82 -5.42 0.76
C TRP A 69 8.02 -5.24 1.71
N LEU A 70 8.27 -6.23 2.57
CA LEU A 70 9.37 -6.18 3.54
C LEU A 70 10.74 -6.10 2.86
N SER A 71 10.91 -6.79 1.74
CA SER A 71 12.15 -6.74 0.94
C SER A 71 12.40 -5.37 0.31
N ASN A 72 11.35 -4.56 0.12
CA ASN A 72 11.46 -3.22 -0.47
C ASN A 72 11.30 -2.10 0.57
N TYR A 73 10.94 -2.41 1.81
CA TYR A 73 10.71 -1.44 2.86
C TYR A 73 11.96 -0.59 3.13
N GLY A 74 11.85 0.72 2.90
CA GLY A 74 12.92 1.68 3.12
C GLY A 74 13.93 1.84 1.97
N LEU A 75 13.68 1.25 0.79
CA LEU A 75 14.39 1.54 -0.47
C LEU A 75 13.84 2.80 -1.16
#